data_AF-A0AA94EFE3-F1
#
_entry.id   AF-A0AA94EFE3-F1
#
_cell.length_a   1.000
_cell.length_b   1.000
_cell.length_c   1.000
_cell.angle_alpha   90.00
_cell.angle_beta   90.00
_cell.angle_gamma   90.00
#
_symmetry.space_group_name_H-M   'P 1'
#
loop_
_entity.id
_entity.type
_entity.pdbx_description
1 polymer ?
#
loop_
_entity_poly.entity_id
_entity_poly.type
_entity_poly.pdbx_seq_one_letter_code
_entity_poly.pdbx_strand_id
1 'polypeptide(L)'
;MAETQEQQQVYEQAKQWYLQGDLLTAEQQLNRLHLRQLDTPQSWRLLGNIQFRQQRLAAAEQAYQQALRYDANDRLSWHNLALVRLRQTTATLMQARAELGELSAGDAVLLDQLLKLQRVALP
;
A
#
# COMPACT_ATOMS: atom_id res chain seq x y z
N MET A 1 4.09 14.44 26.19
CA MET A 1 5.13 15.19 25.43
C MET A 1 6.25 14.27 24.96
N ALA A 2 6.83 13.41 25.81
CA ALA A 2 7.88 12.46 25.41
C ALA A 2 7.42 11.46 24.34
N GLU A 3 6.23 10.87 24.49
CA GLU A 3 5.68 9.88 23.53
C GLU A 3 5.46 10.47 22.14
N THR A 4 4.92 11.69 22.04
CA THR A 4 4.72 12.39 20.76
C THR A 4 6.04 12.69 20.05
N GLN A 5 7.07 13.01 20.81
CA GLN A 5 8.40 13.26 20.27
C GLN A 5 9.06 11.96 19.79
N GLU A 6 8.88 10.88 20.54
CA GLU A 6 9.31 9.53 20.14
C GLU A 6 8.61 9.06 18.86
N GLN A 7 7.28 9.23 18.78
CA GLN A 7 6.49 8.93 17.59
C GLN A 7 7.05 9.60 16.35
N GLN A 8 7.26 10.91 16.45
CA GLN A 8 7.77 11.72 15.35
C GLN A 8 9.19 11.30 14.97
N GLN A 9 10.05 11.04 15.94
CA GLN A 9 11.44 10.64 15.69
C GLN A 9 11.52 9.28 14.98
N VAL A 10 10.78 8.27 15.44
CA VAL A 10 10.78 6.94 14.83
C VAL A 10 10.15 6.99 13.43
N TYR A 11 9.08 7.75 13.25
CA TYR A 11 8.47 7.97 11.94
C TYR A 11 9.44 8.60 10.94
N GLU A 12 10.13 9.68 11.32
CA GLU A 12 11.07 10.35 10.41
C GLU A 12 12.25 9.44 10.06
N GLN A 13 12.77 8.65 11.00
CA GLN A 13 13.81 7.65 10.70
C GLN A 13 13.31 6.58 9.74
N ALA A 14 12.14 6.00 9.99
CA ALA A 14 11.55 4.99 9.10
C ALA A 14 11.33 5.55 7.69
N LYS A 15 10.93 6.82 7.58
CA LYS A 15 10.79 7.52 6.31
C LYS A 15 12.14 7.67 5.59
N GLN A 16 13.24 7.97 6.29
CA GLN A 16 14.57 8.01 5.69
C GLN A 16 14.98 6.64 5.12
N TRP A 17 14.82 5.57 5.89
CA TRP A 17 15.09 4.20 5.41
C TRP A 17 14.25 3.85 4.17
N TYR A 18 12.96 4.20 4.19
CA TYR A 18 12.07 4.03 3.04
C TYR A 18 12.56 4.76 1.78
N LEU A 19 13.00 6.02 1.93
CA LEU A 19 13.54 6.83 0.83
C LEU A 19 14.84 6.25 0.28
N GLN A 20 15.68 5.66 1.14
CA GLN A 20 16.90 4.95 0.76
C GLN A 20 16.63 3.58 0.12
N GLY A 21 15.39 3.10 0.18
CA GLY A 21 15.00 1.79 -0.36
C GLY A 21 15.20 0.63 0.60
N ASP A 22 15.66 0.88 1.84
CA ASP A 22 15.69 -0.12 2.90
C ASP A 22 14.27 -0.30 3.49
N LEU A 23 13.45 -1.02 2.73
CA LEU A 23 12.06 -1.29 3.07
C LEU A 23 11.94 -2.19 4.30
N LEU A 24 12.89 -3.10 4.51
CA LEU A 24 12.87 -4.03 5.63
C LEU A 24 13.08 -3.28 6.95
N THR A 25 14.12 -2.45 7.03
CA THR A 25 14.40 -1.68 8.24
C THR A 25 13.28 -0.69 8.53
N ALA A 26 12.77 0.00 7.49
CA ALA A 26 11.65 0.92 7.64
C ALA A 26 10.41 0.22 8.23
N GLU A 27 10.04 -0.95 7.71
CA GLU A 27 8.91 -1.74 8.22
C GLU A 27 9.13 -2.19 9.67
N GLN A 28 10.31 -2.69 10.00
CA GLN A 28 10.62 -3.14 11.37
C GLN A 28 10.46 -2.02 12.39
N GLN A 29 10.92 -0.80 12.07
CA GLN A 29 10.78 0.35 12.98
C GLN A 29 9.31 0.74 13.17
N LEU A 30 8.52 0.75 12.10
CA LEU A 30 7.08 1.04 12.18
C LEU A 30 6.33 -0.03 12.96
N ASN A 31 6.63 -1.31 12.75
CA ASN A 31 6.00 -2.38 13.52
C ASN A 31 6.34 -2.29 15.02
N ARG A 32 7.59 -1.93 15.38
CA ARG A 32 7.95 -1.68 16.79
C ARG A 32 7.21 -0.49 17.38
N LEU A 33 7.04 0.58 16.62
CA LEU A 33 6.22 1.73 17.00
C LEU A 33 4.78 1.30 17.29
N HIS A 34 4.19 0.50 16.40
CA HIS A 34 2.80 0.02 16.50
C HIS A 34 2.61 -0.96 17.66
N LEU A 35 3.57 -1.85 17.91
CA LEU A 35 3.54 -2.78 19.07
C LEU A 35 3.51 -2.03 20.41
N ARG A 36 4.06 -0.82 20.45
CA ARG A 36 4.03 0.05 21.63
C ARG A 36 2.81 0.96 21.69
N GLN A 37 1.84 0.78 20.79
CA GLN A 37 0.64 1.62 20.67
C GLN A 37 0.98 3.11 20.43
N LEU A 38 2.13 3.36 19.81
CA LEU A 38 2.58 4.68 19.42
C LEU A 38 2.29 4.95 17.94
N ASP A 39 1.32 4.25 17.37
CA ASP A 39 0.97 4.40 15.97
C ASP A 39 0.28 5.73 15.66
N THR A 40 0.50 6.20 14.44
CA THR A 40 -0.03 7.45 13.89
C THR A 40 -0.59 7.22 12.49
N PRO A 41 -1.54 8.03 11.99
CA PRO A 41 -2.03 7.91 10.61
C PRO A 41 -0.90 7.94 9.58
N GLN A 42 0.13 8.77 9.81
CA GLN A 42 1.30 8.86 8.94
C GLN A 42 2.14 7.58 8.96
N SER A 43 2.30 6.96 10.13
CA SER A 43 3.04 5.69 10.27
C SER A 43 2.35 4.52 9.55
N TRP A 44 1.01 4.43 9.66
CA TRP A 44 0.21 3.42 8.96
C TRP A 44 0.26 3.63 7.45
N ARG A 45 0.13 4.88 6.99
CA ARG A 45 0.26 5.20 5.57
C ARG A 45 1.66 4.88 5.03
N LEU A 46 2.72 5.15 5.78
CA LEU A 46 4.09 4.79 5.37
C LEU A 46 4.28 3.26 5.33
N LEU A 47 3.73 2.53 6.29
CA LEU A 47 3.74 1.06 6.28
C LEU A 47 3.01 0.51 5.04
N GLY A 48 1.86 1.09 4.69
CA GLY A 48 1.15 0.77 3.45
C GLY A 48 1.98 1.03 2.19
N ASN A 49 2.72 2.14 2.14
CA ASN A 49 3.61 2.43 1.02
C ASN A 49 4.74 1.41 0.89
N ILE A 50 5.33 0.99 2.02
CA ILE A 50 6.37 -0.05 2.08
C ILE A 50 5.82 -1.37 1.54
N GLN A 51 4.68 -1.82 2.08
CA GLN A 51 4.01 -3.05 1.67
C GLN A 51 3.61 -3.04 0.19
N PHE A 52 3.12 -1.90 -0.30
CA PHE A 52 2.79 -1.71 -1.72
C PHE A 52 4.01 -1.86 -2.62
N ARG A 53 5.16 -1.26 -2.25
CA ARG A 53 6.43 -1.41 -3.00
C ARG A 53 6.92 -2.85 -3.03
N GLN A 54 6.64 -3.63 -1.99
CA GLN A 54 6.97 -5.05 -1.92
C GLN A 54 5.90 -5.96 -2.57
N GLN A 55 4.93 -5.39 -3.31
CA GLN A 55 3.82 -6.12 -3.93
C GLN A 55 2.90 -6.88 -2.94
N ARG A 56 2.97 -6.56 -1.64
CA ARG A 56 2.10 -7.14 -0.60
C ARG A 56 0.78 -6.38 -0.53
N LEU A 57 -0.02 -6.48 -1.60
CA LEU A 57 -1.21 -5.64 -1.82
C LEU A 57 -2.26 -5.76 -0.70
N ALA A 58 -2.53 -6.97 -0.21
CA ALA A 58 -3.49 -7.17 0.88
C ALA A 58 -3.04 -6.50 2.19
N ALA A 59 -1.74 -6.59 2.53
CA ALA A 59 -1.19 -5.92 3.70
C ALA A 59 -1.26 -4.40 3.54
N ALA A 60 -0.88 -3.89 2.35
CA ALA A 60 -0.94 -2.46 2.05
C ALA A 60 -2.36 -1.90 2.19
N GLU A 61 -3.37 -2.61 1.68
CA GLU A 61 -4.78 -2.24 1.87
C GLU A 61 -5.14 -2.13 3.36
N GLN A 62 -4.78 -3.13 4.17
CA GLN A 62 -5.03 -3.09 5.61
C GLN A 62 -4.36 -1.89 6.29
N ALA A 63 -3.11 -1.58 5.94
CA ALA A 63 -2.40 -0.44 6.51
C ALA A 63 -3.04 0.91 6.14
N TYR A 64 -3.46 1.11 4.88
CA TYR A 64 -4.19 2.32 4.52
C TYR A 64 -5.57 2.42 5.17
N GLN A 65 -6.26 1.28 5.35
CA GLN A 65 -7.51 1.25 6.11
C GLN A 65 -7.29 1.63 7.58
N GLN A 66 -6.19 1.22 8.22
CA GLN A 66 -5.84 1.70 9.57
C GLN A 66 -5.59 3.20 9.58
N ALA A 67 -4.85 3.75 8.63
CA ALA A 67 -4.64 5.21 8.53
C ALA A 67 -5.98 5.97 8.43
N LEU A 68 -6.94 5.45 7.66
CA LEU A 68 -8.27 6.03 7.50
C LEU A 68 -9.17 5.89 8.73
N ARG A 69 -8.87 4.96 9.66
CA ARG A 69 -9.56 4.90 10.96
C ARG A 69 -9.17 6.08 11.86
N TYR A 70 -7.95 6.59 11.72
CA TYR A 70 -7.47 7.78 12.42
C TYR A 70 -7.97 9.08 11.79
N ASP A 71 -7.91 9.16 10.46
CA ASP A 71 -8.41 10.30 9.69
C ASP A 71 -9.14 9.80 8.44
N ALA A 72 -10.47 9.73 8.54
CA ALA A 72 -11.32 9.30 7.44
C ALA A 72 -11.25 10.20 6.20
N ASN A 73 -10.72 11.43 6.34
CA ASN A 73 -10.58 12.40 5.26
C ASN A 73 -9.13 12.49 4.72
N ASP A 74 -8.22 11.58 5.12
CA ASP A 74 -6.84 11.58 4.60
C ASP A 74 -6.83 11.23 3.10
N ARG A 75 -6.74 12.29 2.30
CA ARG A 75 -6.70 12.22 0.82
C ARG A 75 -5.56 11.35 0.31
N LEU A 76 -4.40 11.33 0.99
CA LEU A 76 -3.26 10.51 0.55
C LEU A 76 -3.54 9.02 0.79
N SER A 77 -4.14 8.68 1.93
CA SER A 77 -4.52 7.29 2.23
C SER A 77 -5.60 6.78 1.27
N TRP A 78 -6.61 7.60 0.95
CA TRP A 78 -7.60 7.25 -0.09
C TRP A 78 -6.98 7.06 -1.47
N HIS A 79 -6.09 7.97 -1.88
CA HIS A 79 -5.39 7.84 -3.15
C HIS A 79 -4.61 6.54 -3.24
N ASN A 80 -3.82 6.21 -2.21
CA ASN A 80 -3.01 5.00 -2.22
C ASN A 80 -3.85 3.72 -2.12
N LEU A 81 -4.93 3.73 -1.35
CA LEU A 81 -5.88 2.61 -1.29
C LEU A 81 -6.53 2.37 -2.66
N ALA A 82 -6.87 3.41 -3.41
CA ALA A 82 -7.38 3.27 -4.78
C ALA A 82 -6.35 2.60 -5.70
N LEU A 83 -5.06 2.99 -5.62
CA LEU A 83 -4.00 2.35 -6.39
C LEU A 83 -3.82 0.87 -6.04
N VAL A 84 -3.92 0.51 -4.75
CA VAL A 84 -3.86 -0.89 -4.29
C VAL A 84 -5.01 -1.69 -4.90
N ARG A 85 -6.24 -1.17 -4.83
CA ARG A 85 -7.43 -1.83 -5.36
C ARG A 85 -7.36 -2.02 -6.87
N LEU A 86 -6.87 -1.01 -7.62
CA LEU A 86 -6.63 -1.15 -9.06
C LEU A 86 -5.65 -2.29 -9.36
N ARG A 87 -4.56 -2.41 -8.58
CA ARG A 87 -3.60 -3.52 -8.74
C ARG A 87 -4.20 -4.87 -8.37
N GLN A 88 -4.98 -4.95 -7.28
CA GLN A 88 -5.68 -6.18 -6.89
C GLN A 88 -6.65 -6.61 -7.99
N THR A 89 -7.48 -5.70 -8.52
CA THR A 89 -8.39 -6.00 -9.65
C THR A 89 -7.63 -6.50 -10.86
N THR A 90 -6.48 -5.89 -11.18
CA THR A 90 -5.63 -6.33 -12.31
C THR A 90 -5.11 -7.74 -12.08
N ALA A 91 -4.59 -8.03 -10.88
CA ALA A 91 -4.08 -9.35 -10.52
C ALA A 91 -5.19 -10.42 -10.60
N THR A 92 -6.39 -10.12 -10.10
CA THR A 92 -7.55 -11.01 -10.18
C THR A 92 -7.96 -11.28 -11.63
N LEU A 93 -8.01 -10.26 -12.48
CA LEU A 93 -8.34 -10.42 -13.90
C LEU A 93 -7.27 -11.21 -14.66
N MET A 94 -5.99 -11.00 -14.36
CA MET A 94 -4.90 -11.79 -14.93
C MET A 94 -5.01 -13.26 -14.52
N GLN A 95 -5.29 -13.53 -13.24
CA GLN A 95 -5.50 -14.89 -12.75
C GLN A 95 -6.71 -15.54 -13.42
N ALA A 96 -7.84 -14.83 -13.50
CA ALA A 96 -9.04 -15.32 -14.18
C ALA A 96 -8.77 -15.68 -15.64
N ARG A 97 -8.02 -14.85 -16.37
CA ARG A 97 -7.61 -15.15 -17.75
C ARG A 97 -6.75 -16.42 -17.83
N ALA A 98 -5.83 -16.60 -16.89
CA ALA A 98 -4.95 -17.77 -16.87
C ALA A 98 -5.73 -19.08 -16.61
N GLU A 99 -6.73 -19.05 -15.72
CA GLU A 99 -7.54 -20.22 -15.36
C GLU A 99 -8.64 -20.53 -16.38
N LEU A 100 -9.27 -19.50 -16.95
CA LEU A 100 -10.44 -19.66 -17.83
C LEU A 100 -10.08 -19.68 -19.33
N GLY A 101 -8.86 -19.28 -19.70
CA GLY A 101 -8.41 -19.13 -21.08
C GLY A 101 -8.91 -17.85 -21.75
N GLU A 102 -10.23 -17.60 -21.71
CA GLU A 102 -10.84 -16.39 -22.27
C GLU A 102 -11.63 -15.61 -21.20
N LEU A 103 -11.49 -14.27 -21.25
CA LEU A 103 -12.29 -13.34 -20.46
C LEU A 103 -13.50 -12.88 -21.26
N SER A 104 -14.54 -12.42 -20.56
CA SER A 104 -15.62 -11.68 -21.22
C SER A 104 -15.06 -10.46 -21.94
N ALA A 105 -15.72 -10.02 -23.02
CA ALA A 105 -15.26 -8.84 -23.77
C ALA A 105 -15.10 -7.60 -22.88
N GLY A 106 -15.97 -7.43 -21.88
CA GLY A 106 -15.89 -6.34 -20.91
C GLY A 106 -14.66 -6.46 -20.00
N ASP A 107 -14.42 -7.64 -19.44
CA ASP A 107 -13.29 -7.88 -18.53
C ASP A 107 -11.94 -7.80 -19.26
N ALA A 108 -11.89 -8.23 -20.52
CA ALA A 108 -10.71 -8.10 -21.36
C ALA A 108 -10.36 -6.63 -21.63
N VAL A 109 -11.36 -5.80 -21.95
CA VAL A 109 -11.18 -4.34 -22.13
C VAL A 109 -10.76 -3.67 -20.82
N LEU A 110 -11.40 -4.03 -19.71
CA LEU A 110 -11.04 -3.51 -18.39
C LEU A 110 -9.59 -3.85 -18.03
N LEU A 111 -9.18 -5.11 -18.22
CA LEU A 111 -7.81 -5.55 -17.95
C LEU A 111 -6.79 -4.75 -18.79
N ASP A 112 -7.05 -4.57 -20.09
CA ASP A 112 -6.18 -3.77 -20.97
C ASP A 112 -6.06 -2.31 -20.49
N GLN A 113 -7.17 -1.68 -20.11
CA GLN A 113 -7.17 -0.31 -19.57
C GLN A 113 -6.37 -0.21 -18.26
N LEU A 114 -6.55 -1.17 -17.34
CA LEU A 114 -5.83 -1.20 -16.07
C LEU A 114 -4.32 -1.39 -16.26
N LEU A 115 -3.92 -2.26 -17.18
CA LEU A 115 -2.50 -2.49 -17.52
C LEU A 115 -1.86 -1.23 -18.12
N LYS A 116 -2.55 -0.55 -19.05
CA LYS A 116 -2.13 0.73 -19.62
C LYS A 116 -1.97 1.80 -18.55
N LEU A 117 -2.97 1.95 -17.66
CA LEU A 117 -2.93 2.89 -16.55
C LEU A 117 -1.71 2.64 -15.64
N GLN A 118 -1.37 1.37 -15.41
CA GLN A 118 -0.27 0.95 -14.54
C GLN A 118 1.09 0.95 -15.23
N ARG A 119 1.15 1.28 -16.53
CA ARG A 119 2.36 1.21 -17.37
C ARG A 119 3.01 -0.18 -17.37
N VAL A 120 2.18 -1.22 -17.24
CA VAL A 120 2.62 -2.62 -17.36
C VAL A 120 2.27 -3.07 -18.78
N ALA A 121 3.27 -3.34 -19.61
CA ALA A 121 3.07 -3.97 -20.90
C ALA A 121 2.95 -5.48 -20.70
N LEU A 122 2.00 -6.13 -21.37
CA LEU A 122 2.01 -7.59 -21.49
C LEU A 122 3.17 -7.99 -22.42
N PRO A 123 3.95 -9.02 -22.08
CA PRO A 123 4.84 -9.66 -23.05
C PRO A 123 4.07 -10.29 -24.21
#